data_AF-A0A103XRN5-F1
#
_entry.id   AF-A0A103XRN5-F1
#
_cell.length_a   1.000
_cell.length_b   1.000
_cell.length_c   1.000
_cell.angle_alpha   90.00
_cell.angle_beta   90.00
_cell.angle_gamma   90.00
#
_symmetry.space_group_name_H-M   'P 1'
#
loop_
_entity.id
_entity.type
_entity.pdbx_description
1 polymer ?
#
loop_
_entity_poly.entity_id
_entity_poly.type
_entity_poly.pdbx_seq_one_letter_code
_entity_poly.pdbx_strand_id
1 'polypeptide(L)'
;MDFDHENVRPVMNEDRLSSLPNELIHQILSCIDTKSAVQTCLLSSRWKRLWTSVPCLNFASGDFSSLPKFSKFVTHVLSNRNHQIDVTSLNLTFHGAASQFFVGKIADYAFAHNVQELNVVISPKRHHAFPPCLFSSQSLQRFTLKSTYLSPYLLPKTPWDFPALTTLHIQEVVFSGDMTEMSVDLFSKCVNLKNLKLHLFDADRVAVFDIITPKLSNLTLTNSNFNHINVTAPELENLTATNCSIKKLNAPTGLSSLTYSGSSPVQLKEYGFDSLNKVSIHLSIYRSRRPYKEEVARKTINMLHGVHSARFLTLNADVVECISSYPELISHHPSPFSNLICVNVDTSMRKDAHKIKMCTEARNFLLENSPSATFIMELPEAPLTRAMRQKVAWEKRKAKQVEDFESHITELQASLEVVTSHIGVGTKERVSAAFGNLMEELEVLNKQMKKYAEMQMPVNQRKVQLEREARARIEACAGEMQALVNQEKDEVLTIFSKKDLIRSLLQKFPKRQMAEIEARYSRQIEESEAQIEHLFNEHLTSKRFVDDHIKFMSCNIVMFPDLTSINIPLASQPSSSSSPIILTPSTLNNSML
;
A
#
# COMPACT_ATOMS: atom_id res chain seq x y z
N MET A 1 -63.19 -6.62 -33.68
CA MET A 1 -62.18 -7.53 -33.11
C MET A 1 -60.86 -6.99 -33.55
N ASP A 2 -60.35 -6.09 -32.73
CA ASP A 2 -59.18 -5.28 -33.00
C ASP A 2 -57.93 -6.04 -32.56
N PHE A 3 -56.85 -5.93 -33.33
CA PHE A 3 -55.50 -6.19 -32.84
C PHE A 3 -54.57 -5.20 -33.53
N ASP A 4 -54.35 -4.08 -32.84
CA ASP A 4 -53.43 -3.03 -33.27
C ASP A 4 -51.97 -3.51 -33.21
N HIS A 5 -51.18 -3.06 -34.19
CA HIS A 5 -49.73 -3.24 -34.19
C HIS A 5 -49.06 -2.27 -33.21
N GLU A 6 -48.73 -2.74 -32.00
CA GLU A 6 -47.87 -1.98 -31.09
C GLU A 6 -46.44 -1.86 -31.65
N ASN A 7 -46.10 -0.64 -32.09
CA ASN A 7 -44.73 -0.23 -32.34
C ASN A 7 -43.95 -0.10 -31.03
N VAL A 8 -43.38 -1.21 -30.54
CA VAL A 8 -42.41 -1.19 -29.43
C VAL A 8 -41.12 -0.51 -29.89
N ARG A 9 -41.03 0.81 -29.67
CA ARG A 9 -39.76 1.54 -29.81
C ARG A 9 -38.78 0.99 -28.78
N PRO A 10 -37.52 0.70 -29.15
CA PRO A 10 -36.51 0.32 -28.17
C PRO A 10 -36.29 1.50 -27.22
N VAL A 11 -36.38 1.26 -25.92
CA VAL A 11 -35.99 2.23 -24.90
C VAL A 11 -34.48 2.43 -25.04
N MET A 12 -34.10 3.54 -25.68
CA MET A 12 -32.72 3.96 -25.79
C MET A 12 -32.18 4.13 -24.37
N ASN A 13 -31.23 3.28 -24.00
CA ASN A 13 -30.55 3.35 -22.72
C ASN A 13 -29.81 4.70 -22.69
N GLU A 14 -30.38 5.70 -22.03
CA GLU A 14 -29.89 7.08 -22.11
C GLU A 14 -28.41 7.14 -21.69
N ASP A 15 -27.57 7.72 -22.53
CA ASP A 15 -26.16 7.92 -22.20
C ASP A 15 -26.06 8.92 -21.04
N ARG A 16 -25.93 8.34 -19.84
CA ARG A 16 -25.84 9.06 -18.55
C ARG A 16 -24.63 9.98 -18.46
N LEU A 17 -23.63 9.83 -19.32
CA LEU A 17 -22.50 10.77 -19.42
C LEU A 17 -22.85 11.93 -20.35
N SER A 18 -23.55 11.67 -21.46
CA SER A 18 -24.06 12.72 -22.37
C SER A 18 -25.29 13.47 -21.84
N SER A 19 -25.91 13.05 -20.73
CA SER A 19 -26.99 13.81 -20.05
C SER A 19 -26.50 14.77 -18.94
N LEU A 20 -25.24 14.68 -18.51
CA LEU A 20 -24.67 15.60 -17.51
C LEU A 20 -24.65 17.07 -18.01
N PRO A 21 -24.81 18.09 -17.15
CA PRO A 21 -24.53 19.49 -17.49
C PRO A 21 -23.09 19.73 -17.96
N ASN A 22 -22.86 20.78 -18.78
CA ASN A 22 -21.52 21.10 -19.31
C ASN A 22 -20.53 21.39 -18.18
N GLU A 23 -21.01 21.99 -17.10
CA GLU A 23 -20.27 22.43 -15.92
C GLU A 23 -19.69 21.24 -15.16
N LEU A 24 -20.50 20.18 -14.97
CA LEU A 24 -20.04 18.92 -14.37
C LEU A 24 -19.06 18.19 -15.29
N ILE A 25 -19.29 18.21 -16.61
CA ILE A 25 -18.33 17.64 -17.57
C ILE A 25 -17.00 18.40 -17.53
N HIS A 26 -17.00 19.74 -17.48
CA HIS A 26 -15.78 20.53 -17.31
C HIS A 26 -15.06 20.23 -15.98
N GLN A 27 -15.79 20.03 -14.87
CA GLN A 27 -15.19 19.60 -13.60
C GLN A 27 -14.54 18.22 -13.72
N ILE A 28 -15.24 17.22 -14.29
CA ILE A 28 -14.70 15.87 -14.53
C ILE A 28 -13.44 15.95 -15.40
N LEU A 29 -13.49 16.69 -16.51
CA LEU A 29 -12.35 16.86 -17.44
C LEU A 29 -11.19 17.65 -16.82
N SER A 30 -11.44 18.51 -15.83
CA SER A 30 -10.38 19.24 -15.09
C SER A 30 -9.66 18.37 -14.06
N CYS A 31 -10.24 17.24 -13.67
CA CYS A 31 -9.66 16.28 -12.71
C CYS A 31 -8.78 15.20 -13.36
N ILE A 32 -8.73 15.14 -14.69
CA ILE A 32 -7.94 14.17 -15.46
C ILE A 32 -6.81 14.86 -16.24
N ASP A 33 -5.87 14.09 -16.77
CA ASP A 33 -4.83 14.63 -17.65
C ASP A 33 -5.43 15.09 -19.00
N THR A 34 -4.75 16.03 -19.66
CA THR A 34 -5.26 16.64 -20.89
C THR A 34 -5.24 15.67 -22.10
N LYS A 35 -4.45 14.59 -22.07
CA LYS A 35 -4.49 13.55 -23.12
C LYS A 35 -5.76 12.73 -23.00
N SER A 36 -6.11 12.28 -21.80
CA SER A 36 -7.40 11.62 -21.51
C SER A 36 -8.58 12.54 -21.81
N ALA A 37 -8.51 13.82 -21.40
CA ALA A 37 -9.56 14.80 -21.70
C ALA A 37 -9.79 14.96 -23.21
N VAL A 38 -8.73 15.07 -24.02
CA VAL A 38 -8.84 15.09 -25.49
C VAL A 38 -9.39 13.77 -26.05
N GLN A 39 -9.04 12.62 -25.49
CA GLN A 39 -9.57 11.33 -25.94
C GLN A 39 -11.08 11.19 -25.77
N THR A 40 -11.70 11.92 -24.82
CA THR A 40 -13.17 11.97 -24.69
C THR A 40 -13.89 12.51 -25.93
N CYS A 41 -13.19 13.17 -26.87
CA CYS A 41 -13.71 13.51 -28.20
C CYS A 41 -14.37 12.35 -28.94
N LEU A 42 -13.94 11.12 -28.66
CA LEU A 42 -14.43 9.90 -29.30
C LEU A 42 -15.78 9.43 -28.75
N LEU A 43 -16.22 9.94 -27.59
CA LEU A 43 -17.48 9.54 -26.95
C LEU A 43 -18.69 10.14 -27.67
N SER A 44 -18.68 11.45 -27.94
CA SER A 44 -19.69 12.09 -28.80
C SER A 44 -19.24 13.46 -29.33
N SER A 45 -20.00 13.99 -30.29
CA SER A 45 -19.81 15.33 -30.85
C SER A 45 -19.88 16.45 -29.81
N ARG A 46 -20.57 16.22 -28.68
CA ARG A 46 -20.63 17.15 -27.53
C ARG A 46 -19.28 17.19 -26.80
N TRP A 47 -18.75 16.03 -26.40
CA TRP A 47 -17.46 15.92 -25.72
C TRP A 47 -16.30 16.46 -26.58
N LYS A 48 -16.36 16.27 -27.90
CA LYS A 48 -15.43 16.87 -28.87
C LYS A 48 -15.32 18.40 -28.80
N ARG A 49 -16.35 19.10 -28.32
CA ARG A 49 -16.31 20.56 -28.09
C ARG A 49 -15.88 20.89 -26.67
N LEU A 50 -16.40 20.19 -25.65
CA LEU A 50 -16.22 20.55 -24.24
C LEU A 50 -14.77 20.50 -23.75
N TRP A 51 -13.93 19.58 -24.25
CA TRP A 51 -12.51 19.57 -23.84
C TRP A 51 -11.76 20.87 -24.21
N THR A 52 -12.17 21.55 -25.29
CA THR A 52 -11.52 22.78 -25.78
C THR A 52 -11.67 23.96 -24.82
N SER A 53 -12.65 23.89 -23.92
CA SER A 53 -13.05 24.90 -22.94
C SER A 53 -12.75 24.50 -21.49
N VAL A 54 -11.99 23.43 -21.26
CA VAL A 54 -11.57 23.02 -19.91
C VAL A 54 -10.55 24.04 -19.35
N PRO A 55 -10.75 24.63 -18.16
CA PRO A 55 -9.89 25.70 -17.64
C PRO A 55 -8.56 25.20 -17.05
N CYS A 56 -8.47 23.92 -16.69
CA CYS A 56 -7.27 23.31 -16.12
C CYS A 56 -6.53 22.47 -17.17
N LEU A 57 -5.24 22.75 -17.38
CA LEU A 57 -4.39 21.99 -18.29
C LEU A 57 -3.37 21.15 -17.49
N ASN A 58 -3.23 19.88 -17.85
CA ASN A 58 -2.32 18.95 -17.20
C ASN A 58 -1.63 18.07 -18.26
N PHE A 59 -0.36 18.40 -18.53
CA PHE A 59 0.46 17.76 -19.54
C PHE A 59 1.56 16.93 -18.88
N ALA A 60 1.46 15.60 -18.97
CA ALA A 60 2.50 14.68 -18.51
C ALA A 60 3.18 13.98 -19.70
N SER A 61 4.51 13.92 -19.72
CA SER A 61 5.26 13.24 -20.78
C SER A 61 5.34 11.71 -20.60
N GLY A 62 4.83 11.16 -19.49
CA GLY A 62 4.94 9.73 -19.15
C GLY A 62 4.32 8.81 -20.20
N ASP A 63 3.17 9.19 -20.74
CA ASP A 63 2.42 8.38 -21.73
C ASP A 63 2.86 8.61 -23.19
N PHE A 64 4.08 9.13 -23.39
CA PHE A 64 4.65 9.46 -24.69
C PHE A 64 6.02 8.81 -24.86
N SER A 65 6.20 8.07 -25.95
CA SER A 65 7.47 7.38 -26.26
C SER A 65 8.66 8.32 -26.55
N SER A 66 8.44 9.63 -26.70
CA SER A 66 9.54 10.61 -26.79
C SER A 66 9.06 12.05 -26.53
N LEU A 67 9.98 12.91 -26.05
CA LEU A 67 9.71 14.35 -25.84
C LEU A 67 9.22 15.07 -27.11
N PRO A 68 9.72 14.81 -28.34
CA PRO A 68 9.16 15.44 -29.55
C PRO A 68 7.69 15.07 -29.80
N LYS A 69 7.27 13.83 -29.51
CA LYS A 69 5.85 13.42 -29.63
C LYS A 69 4.98 14.14 -28.60
N PHE A 70 5.44 14.21 -27.35
CA PHE A 70 4.80 14.99 -26.29
C PHE A 70 4.69 16.48 -26.68
N SER A 71 5.78 17.09 -27.14
CA SER A 71 5.83 18.50 -27.55
C SER A 71 4.88 18.82 -28.70
N LYS A 72 4.77 17.91 -29.69
CA LYS A 72 3.81 18.01 -30.79
C LYS A 72 2.37 17.90 -30.28
N PHE A 73 2.08 16.98 -29.35
CA PHE A 73 0.77 16.87 -28.72
C PHE A 73 0.40 18.14 -27.94
N VAL A 74 1.26 18.63 -27.04
CA VAL A 74 1.04 19.87 -26.28
C VAL A 74 0.80 21.03 -27.24
N THR A 75 1.66 21.20 -28.26
CA THR A 75 1.48 22.22 -29.30
C THR A 75 0.10 22.15 -29.95
N HIS A 76 -0.35 20.96 -30.33
CA HIS A 76 -1.63 20.76 -31.00
C HIS A 76 -2.82 21.05 -30.07
N VAL A 77 -2.75 20.66 -28.80
CA VAL A 77 -3.76 21.02 -27.80
C VAL A 77 -3.84 22.53 -27.66
N LEU A 78 -2.72 23.21 -27.43
CA LEU A 78 -2.69 24.66 -27.21
C LEU A 78 -3.19 25.46 -28.43
N SER A 79 -2.99 24.97 -29.66
CA SER A 79 -3.49 25.60 -30.89
C SER A 79 -4.95 25.33 -31.23
N ASN A 80 -5.59 24.36 -30.57
CA ASN A 80 -6.94 23.88 -30.90
C ASN A 80 -7.96 24.08 -29.77
N ARG A 81 -7.58 24.80 -28.71
CA ARG A 81 -8.46 25.21 -27.62
C ARG A 81 -9.32 26.42 -28.00
N ASN A 82 -10.38 26.65 -27.22
CA ASN A 82 -11.11 27.90 -27.30
C ASN A 82 -10.33 29.01 -26.56
N HIS A 83 -9.68 29.90 -27.31
CA HIS A 83 -8.91 31.03 -26.77
C HIS A 83 -9.77 32.12 -26.09
N GLN A 84 -11.11 32.02 -26.14
CA GLN A 84 -12.03 32.88 -25.38
C GLN A 84 -12.25 32.41 -23.94
N ILE A 85 -11.73 31.22 -23.57
CA ILE A 85 -11.87 30.66 -22.23
C ILE A 85 -10.52 30.73 -21.52
N ASP A 86 -10.49 31.44 -20.40
CA ASP A 86 -9.30 31.57 -19.56
C ASP A 86 -8.80 30.21 -19.06
N VAL A 87 -7.47 30.08 -18.97
CA VAL A 87 -6.82 28.91 -18.37
C VAL A 87 -6.45 29.29 -16.94
N THR A 88 -7.08 28.65 -15.96
CA THR A 88 -6.80 28.96 -14.54
C THR A 88 -5.47 28.36 -14.10
N SER A 89 -5.20 27.12 -14.52
CA SER A 89 -4.02 26.35 -14.12
C SER A 89 -3.37 25.62 -15.29
N LEU A 90 -2.04 25.58 -15.29
CA LEU A 90 -1.23 24.80 -16.22
C LEU A 90 -0.19 23.98 -15.45
N ASN A 91 -0.35 22.66 -15.49
CA ASN A 91 0.60 21.68 -14.98
C ASN A 91 1.38 21.09 -16.15
N LEU A 92 2.71 21.11 -16.06
CA LEU A 92 3.64 20.59 -17.06
C LEU A 92 4.64 19.67 -16.38
N THR A 93 4.56 18.37 -16.65
CA THR A 93 5.51 17.36 -16.15
C THR A 93 6.23 16.70 -17.31
N PHE A 94 7.56 16.76 -17.37
CA PHE A 94 8.32 16.07 -18.42
C PHE A 94 9.67 15.51 -17.99
N HIS A 95 10.05 14.39 -18.63
CA HIS A 95 11.31 13.71 -18.39
C HIS A 95 12.30 13.90 -19.55
N GLY A 96 13.53 14.34 -19.24
CA GLY A 96 14.62 14.54 -20.19
C GLY A 96 14.88 16.02 -20.55
N ALA A 97 15.76 16.23 -21.53
CA ALA A 97 16.13 17.56 -21.99
C ALA A 97 15.06 18.13 -22.95
N ALA A 98 14.09 18.87 -22.41
CA ALA A 98 13.27 19.77 -23.22
C ALA A 98 14.13 20.88 -23.83
N SER A 99 13.80 21.34 -25.03
CA SER A 99 14.40 22.57 -25.56
C SER A 99 13.89 23.79 -24.80
N GLN A 100 14.74 24.83 -24.64
CA GLN A 100 14.29 26.12 -24.11
C GLN A 100 13.10 26.68 -24.91
N PHE A 101 13.10 26.49 -26.24
CA PHE A 101 12.00 26.83 -27.13
C PHE A 101 10.66 26.18 -26.74
N PHE A 102 10.67 24.90 -26.36
CA PHE A 102 9.44 24.22 -25.95
C PHE A 102 8.89 24.77 -24.63
N VAL A 103 9.77 25.00 -23.64
CA VAL A 103 9.37 25.58 -22.35
C VAL A 103 8.89 27.02 -22.53
N GLY A 104 9.62 27.82 -23.33
CA GLY A 104 9.25 29.20 -23.66
C GLY A 104 7.86 29.27 -24.28
N LYS A 105 7.57 28.47 -25.30
CA LYS A 105 6.26 28.42 -25.95
C LYS A 105 5.09 28.13 -24.97
N ILE A 106 5.32 27.32 -23.94
CA ILE A 106 4.30 27.03 -22.91
C ILE A 106 4.16 28.22 -21.95
N ALA A 107 5.26 28.85 -21.57
CA ALA A 107 5.25 30.08 -20.77
C ALA A 107 4.52 31.22 -21.51
N ASP A 108 4.86 31.45 -22.79
CA ASP A 108 4.24 32.45 -23.66
C ASP A 108 2.71 32.23 -23.77
N TYR A 109 2.26 30.98 -23.96
CA TYR A 109 0.84 30.63 -23.95
C TYR A 109 0.19 30.90 -22.59
N ALA A 110 0.84 30.49 -21.50
CA ALA A 110 0.32 30.67 -20.15
C ALA A 110 0.11 32.15 -19.81
N PHE A 111 1.05 33.00 -20.19
CA PHE A 111 0.97 34.43 -19.89
C PHE A 111 0.04 35.18 -20.85
N ALA A 112 -0.05 34.78 -22.12
CA ALA A 112 -1.04 35.30 -23.06
C ALA A 112 -2.49 34.98 -22.67
N HIS A 113 -2.71 33.90 -21.91
CA HIS A 113 -4.01 33.47 -21.40
C HIS A 113 -4.20 33.69 -19.88
N ASN A 114 -3.46 34.64 -19.31
CA ASN A 114 -3.61 35.09 -17.91
C ASN A 114 -3.60 33.98 -16.85
N VAL A 115 -2.82 32.92 -17.07
CA VAL A 115 -2.74 31.77 -16.15
C VAL A 115 -2.37 32.22 -14.75
N GLN A 116 -3.12 31.72 -13.76
CA GLN A 116 -2.98 32.06 -12.35
C GLN A 116 -2.10 31.05 -11.60
N GLU A 117 -2.12 29.79 -12.02
CA GLU A 117 -1.27 28.72 -11.48
C GLU A 117 -0.40 28.08 -12.56
N LEU A 118 0.93 28.08 -12.37
CA LEU A 118 1.88 27.40 -13.23
C LEU A 118 2.73 26.46 -12.40
N ASN A 119 2.68 25.17 -12.72
CA ASN A 119 3.43 24.11 -12.05
C ASN A 119 4.25 23.35 -13.09
N VAL A 120 5.58 23.44 -12.96
CA VAL A 120 6.54 22.87 -13.90
C VAL A 120 7.43 21.88 -13.16
N VAL A 121 7.29 20.60 -13.48
CA VAL A 121 8.05 19.48 -12.91
C VAL A 121 8.92 18.86 -13.99
N ILE A 122 10.23 18.86 -13.78
CA ILE A 122 11.21 18.47 -14.79
C ILE A 122 12.13 17.35 -14.30
N SER A 123 12.60 16.51 -15.22
CA SER A 123 13.77 15.63 -14.98
C SER A 123 14.88 15.99 -15.98
N PRO A 124 15.65 17.06 -15.73
CA PRO A 124 16.64 17.55 -16.67
C PRO A 124 17.77 16.55 -16.85
N LYS A 125 18.31 16.49 -18.07
CA LYS A 125 19.70 16.06 -18.24
C LYS A 125 20.59 17.24 -17.81
N ARG A 126 21.75 16.95 -17.20
CA ARG A 126 22.61 17.90 -16.46
C ARG A 126 22.74 19.29 -17.12
N HIS A 127 22.74 20.35 -16.30
CA HIS A 127 22.96 21.75 -16.70
C HIS A 127 21.89 22.34 -17.63
N HIS A 128 20.62 21.94 -17.44
CA HIS A 128 19.51 22.63 -18.12
C HIS A 128 19.35 24.05 -17.56
N ALA A 129 19.27 25.04 -18.46
CA ALA A 129 18.98 26.43 -18.14
C ALA A 129 17.60 26.78 -18.72
N PHE A 130 16.77 27.42 -17.90
CA PHE A 130 15.42 27.83 -18.31
C PHE A 130 15.43 29.12 -19.15
N PRO A 131 14.47 29.29 -20.08
CA PRO A 131 14.33 30.55 -20.82
C PRO A 131 13.92 31.68 -19.85
N PRO A 132 14.49 32.90 -19.97
CA PRO A 132 14.17 34.01 -19.06
C PRO A 132 12.68 34.40 -19.02
N CYS A 133 11.93 34.17 -20.12
CA CYS A 133 10.49 34.48 -20.15
C CYS A 133 9.70 33.74 -19.07
N LEU A 134 10.10 32.52 -18.68
CA LEU A 134 9.42 31.76 -17.61
C LEU A 134 9.38 32.50 -16.26
N PHE A 135 10.25 33.50 -16.05
CA PHE A 135 10.40 34.26 -14.82
C PHE A 135 9.82 35.69 -14.89
N SER A 136 8.84 35.91 -15.78
CA SER A 136 8.14 37.18 -15.97
C SER A 136 6.66 36.95 -16.28
N SER A 137 5.75 37.37 -15.40
CA SER A 137 4.30 37.26 -15.63
C SER A 137 3.48 38.22 -14.75
N GLN A 138 2.50 38.88 -15.38
CA GLN A 138 1.60 39.84 -14.72
C GLN A 138 0.36 39.17 -14.08
N SER A 139 -0.01 37.96 -14.48
CA SER A 139 -1.22 37.25 -14.01
C SER A 139 -0.94 36.19 -12.93
N LEU A 140 0.30 35.70 -12.87
CA LEU A 140 0.63 34.47 -12.16
C LEU A 140 0.60 34.67 -10.64
N GLN A 141 -0.33 34.00 -9.96
CA GLN A 141 -0.51 34.06 -8.51
C GLN A 141 0.24 32.96 -7.77
N ARG A 142 0.41 31.79 -8.40
CA ARG A 142 1.07 30.62 -7.81
C ARG A 142 2.04 30.00 -8.82
N PHE A 143 3.33 30.00 -8.51
CA PHE A 143 4.36 29.40 -9.34
C PHE A 143 5.06 28.27 -8.58
N THR A 144 5.15 27.10 -9.19
CA THR A 144 5.89 25.95 -8.67
C THR A 144 6.86 25.44 -9.73
N LEU A 145 8.14 25.35 -9.37
CA LEU A 145 9.21 24.84 -10.23
C LEU A 145 9.98 23.75 -9.48
N LYS A 146 9.97 22.52 -10.00
CA LYS A 146 10.60 21.36 -9.34
C LYS A 146 11.47 20.56 -10.30
N SER A 147 12.67 20.20 -9.85
CA SER A 147 13.37 19.06 -10.45
C SER A 147 12.93 17.73 -9.81
N THR A 148 13.26 16.63 -10.46
CA THR A 148 13.26 15.30 -9.88
C THR A 148 14.60 14.60 -10.12
N TYR A 149 14.88 13.57 -9.33
CA TYR A 149 16.13 12.80 -9.34
C TYR A 149 17.40 13.56 -8.94
N LEU A 150 17.31 14.62 -8.12
CA LEU A 150 18.46 15.37 -7.59
C LEU A 150 19.35 15.94 -8.71
N SER A 151 18.73 16.36 -9.81
CA SER A 151 19.40 16.90 -10.98
C SER A 151 19.19 18.42 -11.03
N PRO A 152 20.15 19.23 -10.56
CA PRO A 152 19.94 20.66 -10.43
C PRO A 152 19.94 21.38 -11.78
N TYR A 153 19.11 22.41 -11.87
CA TYR A 153 19.01 23.32 -13.01
C TYR A 153 19.49 24.73 -12.65
N LEU A 154 19.77 25.53 -13.68
CA LEU A 154 20.23 26.90 -13.53
C LEU A 154 19.06 27.89 -13.67
N LEU A 155 19.03 28.84 -12.75
CA LEU A 155 18.08 29.96 -12.73
C LEU A 155 18.74 31.25 -13.25
N PRO A 156 17.98 32.17 -13.86
CA PRO A 156 18.44 33.53 -14.08
C PRO A 156 18.76 34.19 -12.73
N LYS A 157 19.94 34.81 -12.63
CA LYS A 157 20.38 35.59 -11.45
C LYS A 157 19.70 36.96 -11.33
N THR A 158 18.96 37.38 -12.36
CA THR A 158 18.21 38.64 -12.40
C THR A 158 16.91 38.53 -11.60
N PRO A 159 16.41 39.61 -10.94
CA PRO A 159 15.12 39.61 -10.25
C PRO A 159 13.93 39.22 -11.14
N TRP A 160 13.03 38.39 -10.61
CA TRP A 160 11.91 37.79 -11.35
C TRP A 160 10.66 38.68 -11.34
N ASP A 161 10.10 38.94 -12.50
CA ASP A 161 9.05 39.95 -12.69
C ASP A 161 7.65 39.36 -12.49
N PHE A 162 7.28 39.16 -11.22
CA PHE A 162 6.02 38.53 -10.84
C PHE A 162 5.18 39.38 -9.86
N PRO A 163 4.63 40.53 -10.27
CA PRO A 163 3.91 41.44 -9.37
C PRO A 163 2.62 40.85 -8.76
N ALA A 164 1.96 39.89 -9.41
CA ALA A 164 0.74 39.24 -8.90
C ALA A 164 1.00 37.99 -8.01
N LEU A 165 2.25 37.54 -7.89
CA LEU A 165 2.59 36.27 -7.28
C LEU A 165 2.43 36.31 -5.77
N THR A 166 1.62 35.40 -5.24
CA THR A 166 1.35 35.26 -3.80
C THR A 166 2.04 34.06 -3.18
N THR A 167 2.30 33.00 -3.97
CA THR A 167 2.96 31.77 -3.50
C THR A 167 4.00 31.30 -4.52
N LEU A 168 5.23 31.13 -4.06
CA LEU A 168 6.35 30.63 -4.84
C LEU A 168 6.94 29.38 -4.20
N HIS A 169 7.03 28.29 -4.95
CA HIS A 169 7.72 27.08 -4.53
C HIS A 169 8.79 26.67 -5.54
N ILE A 170 10.04 26.61 -5.09
CA ILE A 170 11.20 26.19 -5.87
C ILE A 170 11.77 24.93 -5.21
N GLN A 171 12.10 23.92 -6.03
CA GLN A 171 12.77 22.69 -5.60
C GLN A 171 13.94 22.33 -6.51
N GLU A 172 15.05 21.87 -5.90
CA GLU A 172 16.24 21.27 -6.54
C GLU A 172 17.02 22.23 -7.47
N VAL A 173 17.63 23.25 -6.86
CA VAL A 173 18.38 24.33 -7.53
C VAL A 173 19.81 24.40 -7.01
N VAL A 174 20.77 24.65 -7.91
CA VAL A 174 22.17 24.96 -7.55
C VAL A 174 22.66 26.13 -8.39
N PHE A 175 23.26 27.14 -7.76
CA PHE A 175 23.99 28.18 -8.50
C PHE A 175 25.35 27.66 -8.95
N SER A 176 25.50 27.36 -10.25
CA SER A 176 26.81 27.03 -10.83
C SER A 176 27.74 28.24 -10.77
N GLY A 177 28.94 28.04 -10.24
CA GLY A 177 29.86 29.13 -9.98
C GLY A 177 30.56 29.65 -11.23
N ASP A 178 30.18 30.86 -11.64
CA ASP A 178 31.08 31.98 -11.87
C ASP A 178 30.50 33.15 -11.07
N MET A 179 31.23 33.67 -10.06
CA MET A 179 30.76 34.74 -9.17
C MET A 179 31.87 35.72 -8.83
N THR A 180 31.80 36.90 -9.45
CA THR A 180 32.37 38.18 -8.97
C THR A 180 31.37 38.97 -8.11
N GLU A 181 30.13 38.48 -8.00
CA GLU A 181 28.99 39.18 -7.38
C GLU A 181 28.93 38.90 -5.87
N MET A 182 28.84 39.97 -5.06
CA MET A 182 28.83 39.91 -3.59
C MET A 182 27.45 39.57 -3.00
N SER A 183 26.36 39.81 -3.74
CA SER A 183 25.00 39.48 -3.33
C SER A 183 24.11 39.09 -4.51
N VAL A 184 23.07 38.31 -4.26
CA VAL A 184 22.04 37.92 -5.24
C VAL A 184 20.66 38.10 -4.64
N ASP A 185 19.81 38.84 -5.34
CA ASP A 185 18.36 38.95 -5.10
C ASP A 185 17.60 38.45 -6.34
N LEU A 186 16.57 37.65 -6.10
CA LEU A 186 15.69 37.09 -7.14
C LEU A 186 14.26 37.61 -7.03
N PHE A 187 13.88 38.27 -5.93
CA PHE A 187 12.49 38.39 -5.49
C PHE A 187 12.01 39.83 -5.25
N SER A 188 12.86 40.86 -5.34
CA SER A 188 12.47 42.28 -5.16
C SER A 188 11.26 42.74 -5.98
N LYS A 189 11.08 42.17 -7.18
CA LYS A 189 9.92 42.45 -8.06
C LYS A 189 8.65 41.68 -7.70
N CYS A 190 8.74 40.64 -6.85
CA CYS A 190 7.61 39.81 -6.40
C CYS A 190 6.84 40.50 -5.25
N VAL A 191 6.36 41.74 -5.48
CA VAL A 191 5.88 42.66 -4.43
C VAL A 191 4.66 42.17 -3.62
N ASN A 192 3.91 41.18 -4.11
CA ASN A 192 2.76 40.60 -3.42
C ASN A 192 3.02 39.19 -2.85
N LEU A 193 4.28 38.73 -2.84
CA LEU A 193 4.62 37.38 -2.39
C LEU A 193 4.38 37.21 -0.89
N LYS A 194 3.46 36.30 -0.52
CA LYS A 194 3.08 35.97 0.86
C LYS A 194 3.75 34.71 1.39
N ASN A 195 3.98 33.72 0.51
CA ASN A 195 4.52 32.42 0.87
C ASN A 195 5.69 32.05 -0.06
N LEU A 196 6.88 31.84 0.51
CA LEU A 196 8.08 31.43 -0.23
C LEU A 196 8.59 30.09 0.33
N LYS A 197 8.68 29.07 -0.53
CA LYS A 197 9.18 27.73 -0.18
C LYS A 197 10.36 27.30 -1.06
N LEU A 198 11.56 27.30 -0.51
CA LEU A 198 12.80 26.84 -1.15
C LEU A 198 13.19 25.46 -0.61
N HIS A 199 13.15 24.42 -1.45
CA HIS A 199 13.57 23.07 -1.10
C HIS A 199 14.79 22.64 -1.91
N LEU A 200 15.80 22.01 -1.28
CA LEU A 200 17.02 21.54 -1.98
C LEU A 200 17.64 22.68 -2.81
N PHE A 201 17.79 23.85 -2.19
CA PHE A 201 18.27 25.07 -2.80
C PHE A 201 19.69 25.36 -2.30
N ASP A 202 20.68 25.29 -3.19
CA ASP A 202 22.09 25.49 -2.86
C ASP A 202 22.61 26.83 -3.38
N ALA A 203 22.83 27.74 -2.43
CA ALA A 203 23.44 29.05 -2.60
C ALA A 203 24.66 29.24 -1.67
N ASP A 204 25.35 28.17 -1.22
CA ASP A 204 26.57 28.31 -0.38
C ASP A 204 27.73 29.00 -1.13
N ARG A 205 27.69 28.99 -2.48
CA ARG A 205 28.62 29.74 -3.34
C ARG A 205 28.30 31.23 -3.47
N VAL A 206 27.15 31.69 -2.99
CA VAL A 206 26.76 33.10 -2.98
C VAL A 206 27.19 33.71 -1.65
N ALA A 207 27.87 34.86 -1.67
CA ALA A 207 28.34 35.49 -0.43
C ALA A 207 27.19 36.01 0.44
N VAL A 208 26.16 36.63 -0.14
CA VAL A 208 24.90 37.00 0.54
C VAL A 208 23.71 36.70 -0.38
N PHE A 209 22.74 35.94 0.13
CA PHE A 209 21.46 35.70 -0.55
C PHE A 209 20.38 36.60 0.06
N ASP A 210 19.90 37.57 -0.71
CA ASP A 210 18.90 38.54 -0.29
C ASP A 210 17.49 38.08 -0.68
N ILE A 211 16.57 38.14 0.28
CA ILE A 211 15.13 37.93 0.07
C ILE A 211 14.44 39.25 0.40
N ILE A 212 14.14 40.04 -0.63
CA ILE A 212 13.52 41.36 -0.51
C ILE A 212 12.07 41.25 -0.97
N THR A 213 11.11 41.16 -0.04
CA THR A 213 9.69 40.96 -0.37
C THR A 213 8.79 41.57 0.70
N PRO A 214 8.05 42.67 0.42
CA PRO A 214 7.42 43.46 1.47
C PRO A 214 6.29 42.74 2.21
N LYS A 215 5.52 41.87 1.52
CA LYS A 215 4.31 41.20 2.05
C LYS A 215 4.52 39.72 2.43
N LEU A 216 5.77 39.28 2.59
CA LEU A 216 6.08 37.88 2.85
C LEU A 216 5.80 37.54 4.32
N SER A 217 4.74 36.77 4.58
CA SER A 217 4.34 36.29 5.92
C SER A 217 4.99 34.93 6.27
N ASN A 218 5.20 34.05 5.28
CA ASN A 218 5.72 32.70 5.49
C ASN A 218 6.95 32.39 4.63
N LEU A 219 8.10 32.16 5.27
CA LEU A 219 9.32 31.67 4.65
C LEU A 219 9.63 30.24 5.09
N THR A 220 9.78 29.33 4.13
CA THR A 220 10.13 27.92 4.35
C THR A 220 11.36 27.54 3.54
N LEU A 221 12.44 27.17 4.21
CA LEU A 221 13.69 26.66 3.66
C LEU A 221 13.83 25.20 4.11
N THR A 222 14.02 24.25 3.20
CA THR A 222 14.16 22.83 3.57
C THR A 222 15.25 22.12 2.79
N ASN A 223 16.18 21.45 3.46
CA ASN A 223 17.33 20.75 2.84
C ASN A 223 18.22 21.70 2.00
N SER A 224 18.39 22.95 2.41
CA SER A 224 19.00 24.03 1.62
C SER A 224 20.28 24.57 2.26
N ASN A 225 21.21 25.06 1.45
CA ASN A 225 22.53 25.54 1.88
C ASN A 225 22.70 27.03 1.54
N PHE A 226 23.13 27.83 2.52
CA PHE A 226 23.36 29.26 2.37
C PHE A 226 24.60 29.68 3.15
N ASN A 227 25.45 30.53 2.56
CA ASN A 227 26.56 31.12 3.29
C ASN A 227 26.02 32.16 4.30
N HIS A 228 25.45 33.24 3.77
CA HIS A 228 24.68 34.21 4.54
C HIS A 228 23.33 34.43 3.83
N ILE A 229 22.25 34.51 4.62
CA ILE A 229 20.91 34.83 4.13
C ILE A 229 20.38 36.07 4.84
N ASN A 230 19.80 36.98 4.08
CA ASN A 230 19.29 38.27 4.56
C ASN A 230 17.85 38.48 4.11
N VAL A 231 16.91 38.46 5.07
CA VAL A 231 15.47 38.52 4.80
C VAL A 231 14.93 39.91 5.15
N THR A 232 14.61 40.67 4.10
CA THR A 232 14.00 42.01 4.20
C THR A 232 12.51 41.91 3.87
N ALA A 233 11.73 41.51 4.87
CA ALA A 233 10.29 41.25 4.77
C ALA A 233 9.55 41.72 6.03
N PRO A 234 9.09 42.98 6.14
CA PRO A 234 8.55 43.53 7.38
C PRO A 234 7.31 42.80 7.92
N GLU A 235 6.51 42.15 7.05
CA GLU A 235 5.32 41.38 7.42
C GLU A 235 5.61 39.89 7.76
N LEU A 236 6.87 39.49 7.97
CA LEU A 236 7.25 38.09 8.18
C LEU A 236 6.87 37.56 9.58
N GLU A 237 5.87 36.70 9.62
CA GLU A 237 5.37 36.06 10.85
C GLU A 237 6.08 34.73 11.14
N ASN A 238 6.35 33.92 10.11
CA ASN A 238 6.85 32.55 10.26
C ASN A 238 8.10 32.29 9.40
N LEU A 239 9.20 31.88 10.03
CA LEU A 239 10.42 31.42 9.38
C LEU A 239 10.73 29.98 9.80
N THR A 240 10.73 29.07 8.83
CA THR A 240 11.04 27.65 9.03
C THR A 240 12.22 27.26 8.16
N ALA A 241 13.33 26.84 8.77
CA ALA A 241 14.54 26.38 8.10
C ALA A 241 14.89 24.96 8.60
N THR A 242 14.50 23.90 7.88
CA THR A 242 14.72 22.51 8.33
C THR A 242 15.78 21.78 7.53
N ASN A 243 16.62 21.00 8.21
CA ASN A 243 17.79 20.32 7.62
C ASN A 243 18.64 21.25 6.74
N CYS A 244 18.84 22.49 7.17
CA CYS A 244 19.58 23.52 6.40
C CYS A 244 21.00 23.72 6.95
N SER A 245 21.90 24.16 6.08
CA SER A 245 23.24 24.63 6.45
C SER A 245 23.32 26.13 6.22
N ILE A 246 23.27 26.93 7.28
CA ILE A 246 23.26 28.39 7.22
C ILE A 246 24.33 28.94 8.17
N LYS A 247 25.27 29.76 7.68
CA LYS A 247 26.32 30.34 8.56
C LYS A 247 25.82 31.58 9.28
N LYS A 248 25.14 32.50 8.57
CA LYS A 248 24.48 33.69 9.14
C LYS A 248 23.06 33.86 8.61
N LEU A 249 22.12 34.17 9.51
CA LEU A 249 20.71 34.45 9.22
C LEU A 249 20.34 35.83 9.79
N ASN A 250 20.10 36.79 8.90
CA ASN A 250 19.43 38.04 9.24
C ASN A 250 17.95 37.94 8.87
N ALA A 251 17.07 38.32 9.78
CA ALA A 251 15.64 38.38 9.57
C ALA A 251 15.01 39.57 10.33
N PRO A 252 13.74 39.94 10.05
CA PRO A 252 13.02 41.02 10.72
C PRO A 252 12.78 40.71 12.21
N THR A 253 12.75 41.73 13.06
CA THR A 253 12.63 41.51 14.52
C THR A 253 11.21 41.19 15.00
N GLY A 254 10.19 41.54 14.21
CA GLY A 254 8.77 41.23 14.46
C GLY A 254 8.35 39.77 14.20
N LEU A 255 9.31 38.86 14.01
CA LEU A 255 9.05 37.44 13.74
C LEU A 255 8.33 36.78 14.92
N SER A 256 7.23 36.06 14.65
CA SER A 256 6.40 35.39 15.66
C SER A 256 6.79 33.93 15.88
N SER A 257 7.22 33.24 14.83
CA SER A 257 7.58 31.83 14.84
C SER A 257 8.91 31.57 14.12
N LEU A 258 9.85 30.95 14.83
CA LEU A 258 11.15 30.54 14.29
C LEU A 258 11.36 29.04 14.50
N THR A 259 11.49 28.28 13.41
CA THR A 259 11.93 26.88 13.46
C THR A 259 13.25 26.73 12.71
N TYR A 260 14.30 26.29 13.39
CA TYR A 260 15.61 25.99 12.79
C TYR A 260 16.02 24.55 13.08
N SER A 261 16.43 23.83 12.04
CA SER A 261 17.10 22.54 12.17
C SER A 261 18.25 22.45 11.17
N GLY A 262 19.42 22.04 11.64
CA GLY A 262 20.65 22.01 10.87
C GLY A 262 21.78 21.24 11.56
N SER A 263 22.90 21.08 10.86
CA SER A 263 24.09 20.36 11.36
C SER A 263 25.06 21.23 12.18
N SER A 264 24.80 22.54 12.25
CA SER A 264 25.55 23.52 13.04
C SER A 264 24.63 24.63 13.55
N PRO A 265 24.97 25.31 14.66
CA PRO A 265 24.29 26.54 15.07
C PRO A 265 24.47 27.63 13.99
N VAL A 266 23.46 28.48 13.82
CA VAL A 266 23.49 29.63 12.90
C VAL A 266 23.78 30.92 13.66
N GLN A 267 24.59 31.81 13.09
CA GLN A 267 24.77 33.16 13.63
C GLN A 267 23.52 34.00 13.34
N LEU A 268 22.82 34.42 14.39
CA LEU A 268 21.69 35.33 14.31
C LEU A 268 22.16 36.80 14.35
N LYS A 269 21.23 37.73 14.10
CA LYS A 269 21.45 39.18 14.14
C LYS A 269 21.82 39.63 15.55
N GLU A 270 22.72 40.61 15.67
CA GLU A 270 23.31 41.07 16.96
C GLU A 270 22.29 41.55 18.00
N TYR A 271 21.14 42.08 17.55
CA TYR A 271 20.07 42.58 18.42
C TYR A 271 18.91 41.57 18.62
N GLY A 272 19.07 40.32 18.18
CA GLY A 272 18.07 39.28 18.36
C GLY A 272 16.74 39.52 17.61
N PHE A 273 15.64 39.11 18.24
CA PHE A 273 14.27 39.24 17.76
C PHE A 273 13.39 39.75 18.91
N ASP A 274 12.46 40.66 18.63
CA ASP A 274 11.69 41.35 19.67
C ASP A 274 10.36 40.66 20.01
N SER A 275 9.82 39.85 19.09
CA SER A 275 8.42 39.38 19.15
C SER A 275 8.22 37.85 19.02
N LEU A 276 9.26 37.04 19.27
CA LEU A 276 9.15 35.59 19.10
C LEU A 276 8.20 34.95 20.12
N ASN A 277 7.06 34.45 19.64
CA ASN A 277 6.15 33.65 20.45
C ASN A 277 6.65 32.20 20.54
N LYS A 278 6.96 31.57 19.40
CA LYS A 278 7.34 30.15 19.31
C LYS A 278 8.71 29.97 18.66
N VAL A 279 9.61 29.24 19.33
CA VAL A 279 10.95 28.94 18.85
C VAL A 279 11.19 27.42 18.92
N SER A 280 11.74 26.85 17.86
CA SER A 280 12.13 25.43 17.79
C SER A 280 13.52 25.31 17.20
N ILE A 281 14.47 24.73 17.95
CA ILE A 281 15.88 24.59 17.57
C ILE A 281 16.30 23.11 17.68
N HIS A 282 16.58 22.49 16.53
CA HIS A 282 16.95 21.08 16.41
C HIS A 282 18.33 20.93 15.73
N LEU A 283 19.41 20.91 16.52
CA LEU A 283 20.77 20.79 16.01
C LEU A 283 21.22 19.32 15.94
N SER A 284 21.70 18.86 14.79
CA SER A 284 22.33 17.53 14.62
C SER A 284 23.84 17.60 14.82
N ILE A 285 24.25 18.04 16.01
CA ILE A 285 25.66 18.27 16.37
C ILE A 285 26.30 17.08 17.10
N TYR A 286 25.51 16.15 17.65
CA TYR A 286 26.03 14.93 18.26
C TYR A 286 26.70 14.03 17.22
N ARG A 287 27.93 13.59 17.54
CA ARG A 287 28.63 12.52 16.80
C ARG A 287 29.04 11.46 17.80
N SER A 288 28.45 10.28 17.69
CA SER A 288 28.70 9.18 18.62
C SER A 288 30.20 8.94 18.84
N ARG A 289 30.59 8.83 20.12
CA ARG A 289 31.99 8.68 20.59
C ARG A 289 32.91 9.90 20.38
N ARG A 290 32.38 11.09 20.11
CA ARG A 290 33.17 12.34 20.15
C ARG A 290 32.52 13.34 21.11
N PRO A 291 33.30 14.05 21.95
CA PRO A 291 32.76 15.16 22.72
C PRO A 291 32.30 16.28 21.78
N TYR A 292 31.41 17.13 22.28
CA TYR A 292 31.12 18.42 21.65
C TYR A 292 32.39 19.27 21.59
N LYS A 293 32.41 20.26 20.69
CA LYS A 293 33.50 21.25 20.62
C LYS A 293 33.08 22.52 21.33
N GLU A 294 33.98 23.13 22.09
CA GLU A 294 33.75 24.41 22.77
C GLU A 294 33.29 25.51 21.80
N GLU A 295 33.90 25.60 20.62
CA GLU A 295 33.50 26.55 19.56
C GLU A 295 32.04 26.36 19.12
N VAL A 296 31.54 25.11 19.09
CA VAL A 296 30.15 24.80 18.76
C VAL A 296 29.25 25.16 19.93
N ALA A 297 29.63 24.85 21.16
CA ALA A 297 28.88 25.25 22.36
C ALA A 297 28.73 26.77 22.46
N ARG A 298 29.82 27.53 22.24
CA ARG A 298 29.82 29.01 22.19
C ARG A 298 28.88 29.55 21.11
N LYS A 299 28.88 28.96 19.91
CA LYS A 299 27.93 29.33 18.84
C LYS A 299 26.47 28.97 19.19
N THR A 300 26.23 27.84 19.85
CA THR A 300 24.89 27.46 20.36
C THR A 300 24.40 28.46 21.41
N ILE A 301 25.25 28.85 22.37
CA ILE A 301 24.92 29.84 23.41
C ILE A 301 24.58 31.19 22.77
N ASN A 302 25.41 31.69 21.86
CA ASN A 302 25.14 32.93 21.12
C ASN A 302 23.84 32.87 20.30
N MET A 303 23.53 31.71 19.71
CA MET A 303 22.26 31.48 19.00
C MET A 303 21.05 31.51 19.97
N LEU A 304 21.19 30.97 21.18
CA LEU A 304 20.15 31.04 22.22
C LEU A 304 19.94 32.47 22.74
N HIS A 305 21.00 33.26 22.91
CA HIS A 305 20.87 34.70 23.20
C HIS A 305 20.10 35.45 22.11
N GLY A 306 20.31 35.10 20.82
CA GLY A 306 19.58 35.71 19.70
C GLY A 306 18.07 35.46 19.68
N VAL A 307 17.53 34.54 20.49
CA VAL A 307 16.09 34.21 20.58
C VAL A 307 15.48 34.53 21.95
N HIS A 308 16.06 35.47 22.68
CA HIS A 308 15.70 35.89 24.05
C HIS A 308 14.18 36.14 24.30
N SER A 309 13.43 36.62 23.30
CA SER A 309 12.00 36.95 23.44
C SER A 309 11.06 35.74 23.48
N ALA A 310 11.56 34.52 23.22
CA ALA A 310 10.77 33.29 23.12
C ALA A 310 9.84 33.04 24.32
N ARG A 311 8.57 32.73 24.04
CA ARG A 311 7.58 32.29 25.06
C ARG A 311 7.44 30.77 25.12
N PHE A 312 7.50 30.10 23.97
CA PHE A 312 7.49 28.64 23.84
C PHE A 312 8.78 28.20 23.16
N LEU A 313 9.69 27.56 23.89
CA LEU A 313 10.99 27.13 23.38
C LEU A 313 11.03 25.60 23.29
N THR A 314 11.24 25.06 22.10
CA THR A 314 11.55 23.65 21.88
C THR A 314 13.02 23.51 21.51
N LEU A 315 13.80 22.78 22.29
CA LEU A 315 15.18 22.43 21.99
C LEU A 315 15.28 20.93 21.77
N ASN A 316 16.17 20.44 20.91
CA ASN A 316 16.49 19.01 20.91
C ASN A 316 17.55 18.66 21.96
N ALA A 317 17.57 17.38 22.35
CA ALA A 317 18.56 16.75 23.22
C ALA A 317 20.01 17.23 23.03
N ASP A 318 20.45 17.32 21.78
CA ASP A 318 21.82 17.68 21.43
C ASP A 318 22.19 19.12 21.83
N VAL A 319 21.25 20.07 21.75
CA VAL A 319 21.47 21.46 22.21
C VAL A 319 21.72 21.46 23.71
N VAL A 320 20.88 20.77 24.48
CA VAL A 320 20.94 20.71 25.95
C VAL A 320 22.21 20.00 26.43
N GLU A 321 22.57 18.87 25.82
CA GLU A 321 23.80 18.13 26.16
C GLU A 321 25.06 18.92 25.75
N CYS A 322 25.01 19.66 24.63
CA CYS A 322 26.14 20.47 24.16
C CYS A 322 26.45 21.65 25.09
N ILE A 323 25.45 22.38 25.58
CA ILE A 323 25.68 23.46 26.57
C ILE A 323 26.03 22.89 27.95
N SER A 324 25.42 21.76 28.35
CA SER A 324 25.74 21.08 29.62
C SER A 324 27.16 20.50 29.68
N SER A 325 27.81 20.32 28.52
CA SER A 325 29.21 19.89 28.43
C SER A 325 30.22 20.99 28.76
N TYR A 326 29.78 22.26 28.82
CA TYR A 326 30.63 23.43 29.02
C TYR A 326 30.01 24.42 30.03
N PRO A 327 29.80 24.04 31.30
CA PRO A 327 29.16 24.89 32.31
C PRO A 327 29.90 26.22 32.50
N GLU A 328 31.22 26.25 32.40
CA GLU A 328 32.05 27.46 32.50
C GLU A 328 31.66 28.56 31.48
N LEU A 329 31.17 28.18 30.28
CA LEU A 329 30.73 29.14 29.27
C LEU A 329 29.39 29.82 29.60
N ILE A 330 28.55 29.17 30.42
CA ILE A 330 27.21 29.66 30.77
C ILE A 330 27.15 30.25 32.18
N SER A 331 28.03 29.85 33.11
CA SER A 331 28.13 30.42 34.47
C SER A 331 28.42 31.93 34.50
N HIS A 332 28.91 32.50 33.39
CA HIS A 332 29.19 33.94 33.25
C HIS A 332 28.14 34.70 32.41
N HIS A 333 27.08 34.03 31.95
CA HIS A 333 26.04 34.63 31.12
C HIS A 333 24.66 34.46 31.78
N PRO A 334 23.94 35.56 32.10
CA PRO A 334 22.59 35.45 32.64
C PRO A 334 21.66 34.81 31.62
N SER A 335 20.62 34.12 32.11
CA SER A 335 19.63 33.49 31.22
C SER A 335 19.05 34.50 30.21
N PRO A 336 19.09 34.24 28.89
CA PRO A 336 18.53 35.17 27.91
C PRO A 336 17.00 35.25 27.97
N PHE A 337 16.32 34.35 28.69
CA PHE A 337 14.89 34.16 28.57
C PHE A 337 14.09 34.73 29.74
N SER A 338 13.48 35.90 29.54
CA SER A 338 12.64 36.59 30.55
C SER A 338 11.13 36.38 30.40
N ASN A 339 10.67 35.74 29.31
CA ASN A 339 9.25 35.64 28.95
C ASN A 339 8.77 34.19 28.73
N LEU A 340 9.52 33.17 29.16
CA LEU A 340 9.17 31.78 28.89
C LEU A 340 7.92 31.34 29.67
N ILE A 341 7.06 30.60 28.97
CA ILE A 341 5.92 29.86 29.51
C ILE A 341 6.23 28.37 29.51
N CYS A 342 6.94 27.88 28.50
CA CYS A 342 7.28 26.46 28.36
C CYS A 342 8.62 26.26 27.66
N VAL A 343 9.44 25.35 28.21
CA VAL A 343 10.64 24.79 27.58
C VAL A 343 10.40 23.30 27.38
N ASN A 344 10.42 22.84 26.14
CA ASN A 344 10.31 21.43 25.78
C ASN A 344 11.64 20.91 25.23
N VAL A 345 12.13 19.79 25.76
CA VAL A 345 13.35 19.12 25.30
C VAL A 345 12.97 17.87 24.50
N ASP A 346 13.01 17.97 23.18
CA ASP A 346 12.73 16.87 22.26
C ASP A 346 13.91 15.89 22.20
N THR A 347 13.65 14.66 22.62
CA THR A 347 14.63 13.57 22.69
C THR A 347 14.43 12.51 21.60
N SER A 348 13.39 12.63 20.77
CA SER A 348 12.95 11.61 19.78
C SER A 348 14.04 11.22 18.78
N MET A 349 14.93 12.16 18.45
CA MET A 349 16.01 11.98 17.47
C MET A 349 17.23 11.22 18.03
N ARG A 350 17.31 10.95 19.34
CA ARG A 350 18.46 10.34 20.02
C ARG A 350 18.19 8.91 20.50
N LYS A 351 18.87 7.92 19.88
CA LYS A 351 18.77 6.48 20.27
C LYS A 351 19.26 6.18 21.69
N ASP A 352 20.15 7.02 22.22
CA ASP A 352 20.72 6.98 23.56
C ASP A 352 20.18 8.11 24.46
N ALA A 353 18.99 8.65 24.15
CA ALA A 353 18.37 9.73 24.91
C ALA A 353 18.25 9.46 26.42
N HIS A 354 17.98 8.20 26.80
CA HIS A 354 17.99 7.73 28.20
C HIS A 354 19.30 8.00 28.98
N LYS A 355 20.37 8.45 28.33
CA LYS A 355 21.66 8.81 28.96
C LYS A 355 21.91 10.32 29.06
N ILE A 356 21.08 11.15 28.43
CA ILE A 356 21.29 12.60 28.41
C ILE A 356 21.28 13.11 29.84
N LYS A 357 22.30 13.90 30.19
CA LYS A 357 22.37 14.65 31.45
C LYS A 357 22.36 16.13 31.15
N MET A 358 21.56 16.86 31.91
CA MET A 358 21.55 18.31 31.94
C MET A 358 22.24 18.75 33.24
N CYS A 359 23.19 19.68 33.17
CA CYS A 359 23.80 20.23 34.38
C CYS A 359 22.93 21.34 34.99
N THR A 360 23.16 21.69 36.26
CA THR A 360 22.38 22.71 36.96
C THR A 360 22.55 24.08 36.30
N GLU A 361 23.76 24.39 35.85
CA GLU A 361 24.13 25.62 35.16
C GLU A 361 23.35 25.76 33.84
N ALA A 362 23.22 24.67 33.06
CA ALA A 362 22.43 24.66 31.83
C ALA A 362 20.92 24.82 32.10
N ARG A 363 20.42 24.29 33.22
CA ARG A 363 19.03 24.49 33.63
C ARG A 363 18.77 25.93 34.03
N ASN A 364 19.67 26.54 34.80
CA ASN A 364 19.58 27.94 35.20
C ASN A 364 19.68 28.86 33.97
N PHE A 365 20.64 28.61 33.08
CA PHE A 365 20.77 29.36 31.82
C PHE A 365 19.48 29.38 30.98
N LEU A 366 18.65 28.33 31.01
CA LEU A 366 17.36 28.32 30.30
C LEU A 366 16.18 28.90 31.10
N LEU A 367 16.21 28.91 32.44
CA LEU A 367 15.00 29.14 33.27
C LEU A 367 15.15 30.20 34.38
N GLU A 368 16.35 30.67 34.69
CA GLU A 368 16.62 31.57 35.83
C GLU A 368 15.77 32.85 35.81
N ASN A 369 15.62 33.46 34.63
CA ASN A 369 14.80 34.66 34.43
C ASN A 369 13.31 34.35 34.14
N SER A 370 12.92 33.08 34.09
CA SER A 370 11.54 32.62 33.87
C SER A 370 11.19 31.42 34.78
N PRO A 371 11.29 31.54 36.12
CA PRO A 371 11.21 30.39 37.04
C PRO A 371 9.85 29.70 37.08
N SER A 372 8.79 30.36 36.61
CA SER A 372 7.43 29.81 36.48
C SER A 372 7.19 29.04 35.17
N ALA A 373 8.17 28.98 34.27
CA ALA A 373 8.03 28.27 33.00
C ALA A 373 7.98 26.74 33.19
N THR A 374 7.05 26.08 32.51
CA THR A 374 6.94 24.62 32.52
C THR A 374 8.15 24.01 31.78
N PHE A 375 8.93 23.17 32.47
CA PHE A 375 10.04 22.44 31.85
C PHE A 375 9.65 20.99 31.57
N ILE A 376 9.60 20.62 30.29
CA ILE A 376 9.25 19.27 29.80
C ILE A 376 10.51 18.64 29.23
N MET A 377 10.91 17.48 29.77
CA MET A 377 12.03 16.69 29.26
C MET A 377 11.71 15.21 29.47
N GLU A 378 10.97 14.64 28.53
CA GLU A 378 10.64 13.21 28.54
C GLU A 378 11.84 12.42 28.01
N LEU A 379 12.41 11.58 28.87
CA LEU A 379 13.46 10.64 28.51
C LEU A 379 12.82 9.27 28.19
N PRO A 380 13.05 8.69 27.01
CA PRO A 380 12.56 7.35 26.71
C PRO A 380 13.26 6.32 27.61
N GLU A 381 12.58 5.20 27.89
CA GLU A 381 13.15 4.12 28.69
C GLU A 381 14.46 3.57 28.10
N ALA A 382 15.35 3.10 28.97
CA ALA A 382 16.58 2.46 28.55
C ALA A 382 16.26 1.19 27.73
N PRO A 383 16.81 1.02 26.52
CA PRO A 383 16.48 -0.11 25.66
C PRO A 383 16.88 -1.42 26.32
N LEU A 384 15.93 -2.36 26.39
CA LEU A 384 16.10 -3.68 27.03
C LEU A 384 17.48 -4.30 26.71
N THR A 385 18.17 -4.76 27.74
CA THR A 385 19.47 -5.43 27.61
C THR A 385 19.34 -6.72 26.80
N ARG A 386 20.45 -7.25 26.25
CA ARG A 386 20.44 -8.52 25.50
C ARG A 386 19.79 -9.65 26.30
N ALA A 387 20.09 -9.74 27.60
CA ALA A 387 19.50 -10.73 28.50
C ALA A 387 17.98 -10.53 28.68
N MET A 388 17.51 -9.29 28.86
CA MET A 388 16.08 -9.00 28.97
C MET A 388 15.33 -9.29 27.66
N ARG A 389 15.91 -8.96 26.50
CA ARG A 389 15.33 -9.33 25.18
C ARG A 389 15.24 -10.84 25.01
N GLN A 390 16.26 -11.58 25.45
CA GLN A 390 16.24 -13.05 25.44
C GLN A 390 15.17 -13.61 26.38
N LYS A 391 14.99 -13.02 27.58
CA LYS A 391 13.92 -13.40 28.52
C LYS A 391 12.53 -13.16 27.92
N VAL A 392 12.25 -11.96 27.40
CA VAL A 392 10.96 -11.64 26.75
C VAL A 392 10.69 -12.53 25.53
N ALA A 393 11.72 -12.81 24.72
CA ALA A 393 11.58 -13.72 23.58
C ALA A 393 11.35 -15.18 24.01
N TRP A 394 11.92 -15.61 25.14
CA TRP A 394 11.65 -16.92 25.72
C TRP A 394 10.24 -17.00 26.31
N GLU A 395 9.79 -15.99 27.05
CA GLU A 395 8.43 -15.89 27.60
C GLU A 395 7.37 -15.92 26.49
N LYS A 396 7.57 -15.16 25.40
CA LYS A 396 6.68 -15.18 24.23
C LYS A 396 6.65 -16.54 23.51
N ARG A 397 7.80 -17.23 23.42
CA ARG A 397 7.86 -18.59 22.87
C ARG A 397 7.16 -19.62 23.77
N LYS A 398 7.36 -19.53 25.09
CA LYS A 398 6.67 -20.37 26.07
C LYS A 398 5.16 -20.18 25.98
N ALA A 399 4.69 -18.93 25.98
CA ALA A 399 3.26 -18.63 25.86
C ALA A 399 2.66 -19.24 24.59
N LYS A 400 3.30 -19.05 23.43
CA LYS A 400 2.84 -19.68 22.19
C LYS A 400 2.84 -21.21 22.25
N GLN A 401 3.85 -21.84 22.85
CA GLN A 401 3.87 -23.31 22.98
C GLN A 401 2.74 -23.86 23.85
N VAL A 402 2.31 -23.10 24.87
CA VAL A 402 1.15 -23.46 25.70
C VAL A 402 -0.16 -23.26 24.92
N GLU A 403 -0.30 -22.14 24.21
CA GLU A 403 -1.45 -21.84 23.33
C GLU A 403 -1.61 -22.90 22.22
N ASP A 404 -0.52 -23.23 21.51
CA ASP A 404 -0.49 -24.29 20.51
C ASP A 404 -0.92 -25.64 21.14
N PHE A 405 -0.45 -25.97 22.34
CA PHE A 405 -0.80 -27.22 23.04
C PHE A 405 -2.27 -27.28 23.49
N GLU A 406 -2.79 -26.22 24.09
CA GLU A 406 -4.21 -26.12 24.51
C GLU A 406 -5.14 -26.24 23.29
N SER A 407 -4.81 -25.60 22.15
CA SER A 407 -5.57 -25.75 20.91
C SER A 407 -5.63 -27.19 20.40
N HIS A 408 -4.51 -27.91 20.40
CA HIS A 408 -4.48 -29.32 19.93
C HIS A 408 -5.26 -30.26 20.86
N ILE A 409 -5.32 -29.99 22.17
CA ILE A 409 -6.19 -30.74 23.10
C ILE A 409 -7.66 -30.50 22.77
N THR A 410 -8.08 -29.24 22.60
CA THR A 410 -9.49 -28.92 22.28
C THR A 410 -9.89 -29.50 20.92
N GLU A 411 -9.01 -29.48 19.92
CA GLU A 411 -9.25 -30.15 18.64
C GLU A 411 -9.32 -31.68 18.76
N LEU A 412 -8.53 -32.31 19.62
CA LEU A 412 -8.59 -33.75 19.88
C LEU A 412 -9.93 -34.10 20.54
N GLN A 413 -10.36 -33.33 21.53
CA GLN A 413 -11.66 -33.48 22.21
C GLN A 413 -12.83 -33.33 21.23
N ALA A 414 -12.83 -32.29 20.39
CA ALA A 414 -13.84 -32.13 19.35
C ALA A 414 -13.81 -33.26 18.30
N SER A 415 -12.62 -33.78 17.94
CA SER A 415 -12.49 -34.93 17.03
C SER A 415 -13.05 -36.21 17.67
N LEU A 416 -12.86 -36.40 18.97
CA LEU A 416 -13.42 -37.51 19.75
C LEU A 416 -14.95 -37.40 19.85
N GLU A 417 -15.51 -36.21 20.12
CA GLU A 417 -16.96 -35.98 20.14
C GLU A 417 -17.61 -36.27 18.77
N VAL A 418 -16.99 -35.80 17.68
CA VAL A 418 -17.44 -36.10 16.32
C VAL A 418 -17.41 -37.61 16.04
N VAL A 419 -16.29 -38.29 16.31
CA VAL A 419 -16.19 -39.74 16.02
C VAL A 419 -17.10 -40.56 16.94
N THR A 420 -17.27 -40.22 18.22
CA THR A 420 -18.24 -40.91 19.10
C THR A 420 -19.69 -40.71 18.68
N SER A 421 -20.06 -39.54 18.12
CA SER A 421 -21.40 -39.33 17.57
C SER A 421 -21.65 -40.05 16.23
N HIS A 422 -20.61 -40.29 15.43
CA HIS A 422 -20.73 -40.99 14.14
C HIS A 422 -20.63 -42.52 14.28
N ILE A 423 -19.84 -43.03 15.23
CA ILE A 423 -19.69 -44.47 15.50
C ILE A 423 -20.81 -44.99 16.43
N GLY A 424 -21.43 -44.11 17.24
CA GLY A 424 -22.55 -44.46 18.12
C GLY A 424 -23.88 -44.80 17.44
N VAL A 425 -24.03 -44.49 16.14
CA VAL A 425 -25.14 -44.94 15.27
C VAL A 425 -24.51 -45.80 14.18
N GLY A 426 -24.28 -47.06 14.52
CA GLY A 426 -23.09 -47.78 14.12
C GLY A 426 -22.93 -48.02 12.61
N THR A 427 -21.68 -48.11 12.15
CA THR A 427 -21.32 -48.68 10.85
C THR A 427 -22.03 -50.02 10.61
N LYS A 428 -22.19 -50.82 11.68
CA LYS A 428 -22.97 -52.06 11.73
C LYS A 428 -24.44 -51.90 11.32
N GLU A 429 -25.11 -50.82 11.74
CA GLU A 429 -26.51 -50.54 11.40
C GLU A 429 -26.64 -50.08 9.95
N ARG A 430 -25.71 -49.23 9.49
CA ARG A 430 -25.61 -48.78 8.09
C ARG A 430 -25.33 -49.94 7.13
N VAL A 431 -24.43 -50.84 7.51
CA VAL A 431 -24.14 -52.10 6.80
C VAL A 431 -25.37 -53.03 6.83
N SER A 432 -26.05 -53.17 7.97
CA SER A 432 -27.27 -53.98 8.08
C SER A 432 -28.41 -53.46 7.19
N ALA A 433 -28.56 -52.13 7.07
CA ALA A 433 -29.52 -51.51 6.16
C ALA A 433 -29.16 -51.73 4.67
N ALA A 434 -27.89 -51.51 4.30
CA ALA A 434 -27.41 -51.78 2.94
C ALA A 434 -27.57 -53.26 2.54
N PHE A 435 -27.29 -54.18 3.48
CA PHE A 435 -27.50 -55.60 3.30
C PHE A 435 -28.99 -55.97 3.18
N GLY A 436 -29.85 -55.39 4.01
CA GLY A 436 -31.31 -55.58 3.94
C GLY A 436 -31.89 -55.18 2.58
N ASN A 437 -31.52 -53.98 2.09
CA ASN A 437 -31.94 -53.49 0.78
C ASN A 437 -31.51 -54.44 -0.36
N LEU A 438 -30.25 -54.91 -0.33
CA LEU A 438 -29.75 -55.89 -1.30
C LEU A 438 -30.55 -57.19 -1.27
N MET A 439 -30.92 -57.68 -0.09
CA MET A 439 -31.71 -58.92 0.05
C MET A 439 -33.12 -58.77 -0.53
N GLU A 440 -33.78 -57.63 -0.35
CA GLU A 440 -35.08 -57.33 -1.00
C GLU A 440 -34.95 -57.32 -2.53
N GLU A 441 -33.93 -56.65 -3.08
CA GLU A 441 -33.69 -56.61 -4.52
C GLU A 441 -33.39 -57.99 -5.13
N LEU A 442 -32.58 -58.80 -4.44
CA LEU A 442 -32.28 -60.17 -4.86
C LEU A 442 -33.53 -61.07 -4.79
N GLU A 443 -34.45 -60.85 -3.86
CA GLU A 443 -35.72 -61.58 -3.81
C GLU A 443 -36.62 -61.24 -5.01
N VAL A 444 -36.64 -59.97 -5.44
CA VAL A 444 -37.35 -59.52 -6.65
C VAL A 444 -36.75 -60.18 -7.91
N LEU A 445 -35.42 -60.16 -8.06
CA LEU A 445 -34.73 -60.82 -9.17
C LEU A 445 -34.97 -62.34 -9.19
N ASN A 446 -34.97 -63.00 -8.04
CA ASN A 446 -35.26 -64.43 -7.91
C ASN A 446 -36.71 -64.77 -8.30
N LYS A 447 -37.69 -63.94 -7.89
CA LYS A 447 -39.10 -64.08 -8.33
C LYS A 447 -39.24 -63.94 -9.85
N GLN A 448 -38.50 -63.02 -10.48
CA GLN A 448 -38.46 -62.90 -11.93
C GLN A 448 -37.85 -64.15 -12.59
N MET A 449 -36.72 -64.65 -12.09
CA MET A 449 -36.07 -65.87 -12.61
C MET A 449 -36.98 -67.10 -12.56
N LYS A 450 -37.68 -67.33 -11.45
CA LYS A 450 -38.64 -68.45 -11.32
C LYS A 450 -39.76 -68.36 -12.35
N LYS A 451 -40.37 -67.17 -12.50
CA LYS A 451 -41.42 -66.92 -13.50
C LYS A 451 -40.96 -67.21 -14.94
N TYR A 452 -39.69 -66.94 -15.28
CA TYR A 452 -39.14 -67.28 -16.59
C TYR A 452 -38.86 -68.79 -16.76
N ALA A 453 -38.47 -69.50 -15.70
CA ALA A 453 -38.23 -70.95 -15.75
C ALA A 453 -39.51 -71.77 -16.00
N GLU A 454 -40.66 -71.29 -15.50
CA GLU A 454 -41.97 -71.94 -15.65
C GLU A 454 -42.53 -71.87 -17.10
N MET A 455 -42.05 -70.94 -17.94
CA MET A 455 -42.59 -70.69 -19.29
C MET A 455 -42.02 -71.60 -20.41
N GLN A 456 -41.13 -72.56 -20.10
CA GLN A 456 -40.53 -73.54 -21.04
C GLN A 456 -40.03 -73.00 -22.41
N MET A 457 -39.52 -71.76 -22.44
CA MET A 457 -38.92 -71.16 -23.64
C MET A 457 -37.39 -71.39 -23.69
N PRO A 458 -36.78 -71.57 -24.87
CA PRO A 458 -35.33 -71.73 -25.01
C PRO A 458 -34.61 -70.37 -24.80
N VAL A 459 -34.21 -70.07 -23.56
CA VAL A 459 -33.66 -68.75 -23.19
C VAL A 459 -32.34 -68.86 -22.42
N ASN A 460 -31.21 -68.82 -23.15
CA ASN A 460 -29.88 -68.73 -22.53
C ASN A 460 -29.42 -67.28 -22.27
N GLN A 461 -29.76 -66.30 -23.11
CA GLN A 461 -29.22 -64.93 -22.97
C GLN A 461 -29.82 -64.15 -21.79
N ARG A 462 -31.15 -64.16 -21.60
CA ARG A 462 -31.80 -63.32 -20.57
C ARG A 462 -31.61 -63.84 -19.14
N LYS A 463 -31.40 -65.15 -18.97
CA LYS A 463 -31.00 -65.75 -17.70
C LYS A 463 -29.59 -65.29 -17.30
N VAL A 464 -28.62 -65.43 -18.22
CA VAL A 464 -27.24 -64.94 -18.03
C VAL A 464 -27.19 -63.44 -17.77
N GLN A 465 -28.10 -62.65 -18.36
CA GLN A 465 -28.21 -61.22 -18.08
C GLN A 465 -28.66 -60.94 -16.63
N LEU A 466 -29.69 -61.64 -16.13
CA LEU A 466 -30.16 -61.48 -14.75
C LEU A 466 -29.11 -61.97 -13.72
N GLU A 467 -28.38 -63.05 -14.02
CA GLU A 467 -27.28 -63.54 -13.18
C GLU A 467 -26.10 -62.56 -13.13
N ARG A 468 -25.77 -61.89 -14.25
CA ARG A 468 -24.79 -60.79 -14.29
C ARG A 468 -25.26 -59.56 -13.53
N GLU A 469 -26.55 -59.22 -13.62
CA GLU A 469 -27.14 -58.08 -12.89
C GLU A 469 -27.13 -58.31 -11.38
N ALA A 470 -27.53 -59.50 -10.92
CA ALA A 470 -27.44 -59.89 -9.52
C ALA A 470 -25.99 -59.84 -8.99
N ARG A 471 -25.03 -60.38 -9.76
CA ARG A 471 -23.61 -60.33 -9.42
C ARG A 471 -23.09 -58.89 -9.30
N ALA A 472 -23.40 -58.03 -10.27
CA ALA A 472 -22.97 -56.63 -10.25
C ALA A 472 -23.53 -55.85 -9.06
N ARG A 473 -24.79 -56.10 -8.66
CA ARG A 473 -25.40 -55.49 -7.45
C ARG A 473 -24.73 -55.96 -6.16
N ILE A 474 -24.39 -57.25 -6.06
CA ILE A 474 -23.67 -57.80 -4.90
C ILE A 474 -22.26 -57.22 -4.82
N GLU A 475 -21.54 -57.13 -5.94
CA GLU A 475 -20.19 -56.54 -6.01
C GLU A 475 -20.21 -55.04 -5.65
N ALA A 476 -21.22 -54.29 -6.09
CA ALA A 476 -21.41 -52.89 -5.72
C ALA A 476 -21.67 -52.73 -4.22
N CYS A 477 -22.62 -53.49 -3.65
CA CYS A 477 -22.97 -53.43 -2.23
C CYS A 477 -21.79 -53.85 -1.32
N ALA A 478 -21.03 -54.88 -1.71
CA ALA A 478 -19.79 -55.25 -1.03
C ALA A 478 -18.75 -54.12 -1.08
N GLY A 479 -18.63 -53.41 -2.21
CA GLY A 479 -17.79 -52.22 -2.35
C GLY A 479 -18.21 -51.07 -1.43
N GLU A 480 -19.52 -50.80 -1.31
CA GLU A 480 -20.06 -49.79 -0.40
C GLU A 480 -19.78 -50.13 1.07
N MET A 481 -20.04 -51.38 1.50
CA MET A 481 -19.72 -51.83 2.86
C MET A 481 -18.23 -51.69 3.18
N GLN A 482 -17.36 -52.06 2.21
CA GLN A 482 -15.92 -51.94 2.38
C GLN A 482 -15.45 -50.48 2.45
N ALA A 483 -16.08 -49.57 1.69
CA ALA A 483 -15.80 -48.14 1.73
C ALA A 483 -16.17 -47.52 3.09
N LEU A 484 -17.31 -47.91 3.68
CA LEU A 484 -17.73 -47.45 5.01
C LEU A 484 -16.72 -47.83 6.10
N VAL A 485 -16.23 -49.07 6.10
CA VAL A 485 -15.20 -49.52 7.05
C VAL A 485 -13.86 -48.79 6.83
N ASN A 486 -13.50 -48.50 5.58
CA ASN A 486 -12.27 -47.74 5.28
C ASN A 486 -12.38 -46.27 5.73
N GLN A 487 -13.55 -45.64 5.62
CA GLN A 487 -13.78 -44.30 6.16
C GLN A 487 -13.58 -44.27 7.68
N GLU A 488 -14.22 -45.19 8.42
CA GLU A 488 -14.09 -45.31 9.87
C GLU A 488 -12.61 -45.51 10.30
N LYS A 489 -11.87 -46.31 9.54
CA LYS A 489 -10.43 -46.53 9.75
C LYS A 489 -9.60 -45.24 9.63
N ASP A 490 -9.85 -44.44 8.58
CA ASP A 490 -9.07 -43.23 8.31
C ASP A 490 -9.39 -42.11 9.32
N GLU A 491 -10.64 -42.05 9.81
CA GLU A 491 -11.05 -41.18 10.92
C GLU A 491 -10.33 -41.56 12.23
N VAL A 492 -10.29 -42.87 12.58
CA VAL A 492 -9.55 -43.37 13.74
C VAL A 492 -8.04 -43.12 13.62
N LEU A 493 -7.42 -43.36 12.45
CA LEU A 493 -6.00 -43.10 12.20
C LEU A 493 -5.64 -41.60 12.32
N THR A 494 -6.57 -40.72 11.97
CA THR A 494 -6.40 -39.27 12.14
C THR A 494 -6.30 -38.89 13.62
N ILE A 495 -7.13 -39.52 14.49
CA ILE A 495 -7.07 -39.30 15.94
C ILE A 495 -5.75 -39.80 16.54
N PHE A 496 -5.29 -41.00 16.15
CA PHE A 496 -3.97 -41.52 16.58
C PHE A 496 -2.82 -40.57 16.18
N SER A 497 -2.86 -40.04 14.96
CA SER A 497 -1.84 -39.10 14.47
C SER A 497 -1.81 -37.80 15.26
N LYS A 498 -2.99 -37.26 15.65
CA LYS A 498 -3.09 -36.08 16.53
C LYS A 498 -2.56 -36.37 17.94
N LYS A 499 -2.87 -37.54 18.51
CA LYS A 499 -2.37 -37.99 19.82
C LYS A 499 -0.83 -38.03 19.88
N ASP A 500 -0.17 -38.61 18.88
CA ASP A 500 1.30 -38.67 18.86
C ASP A 500 1.96 -37.31 18.62
N LEU A 501 1.29 -36.39 17.91
CA LEU A 501 1.74 -35.00 17.79
C LEU A 501 1.71 -34.28 19.15
N ILE A 502 0.62 -34.43 19.93
CA ILE A 502 0.49 -33.87 21.28
C ILE A 502 1.59 -34.43 22.21
N ARG A 503 1.86 -35.75 22.14
CA ARG A 503 2.94 -36.40 22.87
C ARG A 503 4.33 -35.87 22.48
N SER A 504 4.56 -35.60 21.18
CA SER A 504 5.80 -34.98 20.69
C SER A 504 5.96 -33.52 21.14
N LEU A 505 4.86 -32.79 21.35
CA LEU A 505 4.89 -31.43 21.90
C LEU A 505 5.21 -31.44 23.39
N LEU A 506 4.63 -32.36 24.19
CA LEU A 506 4.94 -32.51 25.61
C LEU A 506 6.43 -32.73 25.88
N GLN A 507 7.08 -33.61 25.10
CA GLN A 507 8.51 -33.90 25.23
C GLN A 507 9.44 -32.70 24.96
N LYS A 508 8.94 -31.61 24.36
CA LYS A 508 9.71 -30.37 24.11
C LYS A 508 9.69 -29.40 25.29
N PHE A 509 8.85 -29.62 26.30
CA PHE A 509 8.80 -28.78 27.49
C PHE A 509 9.90 -29.15 28.52
N PRO A 510 10.46 -28.18 29.26
CA PRO A 510 11.34 -28.47 30.39
C PRO A 510 10.60 -29.29 31.47
N LYS A 511 11.27 -30.29 32.07
CA LYS A 511 10.67 -31.26 33.02
C LYS A 511 9.72 -30.68 34.07
N ARG A 512 10.03 -29.50 34.64
CA ARG A 512 9.20 -28.85 35.66
C ARG A 512 7.88 -28.29 35.11
N GLN A 513 7.85 -27.87 33.85
CA GLN A 513 6.64 -27.39 33.16
C GLN A 513 5.83 -28.56 32.58
N MET A 514 6.51 -29.61 32.12
CA MET A 514 5.87 -30.87 31.72
C MET A 514 5.02 -31.42 32.88
N ALA A 515 5.59 -31.53 34.09
CA ALA A 515 4.86 -31.98 35.27
C ALA A 515 3.68 -31.07 35.69
N GLU A 516 3.75 -29.77 35.41
CA GLU A 516 2.67 -28.80 35.70
C GLU A 516 1.52 -28.90 34.70
N ILE A 517 1.83 -29.18 33.43
CA ILE A 517 0.86 -29.43 32.36
C ILE A 517 0.24 -30.82 32.53
N GLU A 518 1.04 -31.85 32.82
CA GLU A 518 0.57 -33.20 33.17
C GLU A 518 -0.39 -33.12 34.37
N ALA A 519 0.01 -32.53 35.50
CA ALA A 519 -0.87 -32.39 36.66
C ALA A 519 -2.21 -31.65 36.37
N ARG A 520 -2.24 -30.76 35.38
CA ARG A 520 -3.45 -30.01 34.97
C ARG A 520 -4.36 -30.80 34.01
N TYR A 521 -3.80 -31.69 33.19
CA TYR A 521 -4.53 -32.37 32.09
C TYR A 521 -4.48 -33.91 32.12
N SER A 522 -3.73 -34.55 33.02
CA SER A 522 -3.55 -36.02 33.11
C SER A 522 -4.87 -36.77 33.00
N ARG A 523 -5.89 -36.35 33.76
CA ARG A 523 -7.21 -36.98 33.74
C ARG A 523 -7.87 -36.94 32.36
N GLN A 524 -7.83 -35.79 31.67
CA GLN A 524 -8.41 -35.64 30.34
C GLN A 524 -7.63 -36.44 29.29
N ILE A 525 -6.30 -36.54 29.45
CA ILE A 525 -5.44 -37.36 28.59
C ILE A 525 -5.78 -38.84 28.79
N GLU A 526 -5.80 -39.34 30.03
CA GLU A 526 -6.16 -40.73 30.37
C GLU A 526 -7.57 -41.11 29.88
N GLU A 527 -8.57 -40.26 30.14
CA GLU A 527 -9.94 -40.45 29.65
C GLU A 527 -10.00 -40.50 28.10
N SER A 528 -9.22 -39.65 27.41
CA SER A 528 -9.09 -39.68 25.94
C SER A 528 -8.34 -40.90 25.42
N GLU A 529 -7.29 -41.36 26.11
CA GLU A 529 -6.53 -42.56 25.70
C GLU A 529 -7.39 -43.82 25.78
N ALA A 530 -8.18 -43.98 26.84
CA ALA A 530 -9.12 -45.10 27.01
C ALA A 530 -10.24 -45.08 25.94
N GLN A 531 -10.76 -43.90 25.57
CA GLN A 531 -11.73 -43.76 24.49
C GLN A 531 -11.15 -44.15 23.12
N ILE A 532 -9.90 -43.76 22.83
CA ILE A 532 -9.22 -44.14 21.58
C ILE A 532 -9.05 -45.66 21.47
N GLU A 533 -8.70 -46.33 22.57
CA GLU A 533 -8.58 -47.80 22.61
C GLU A 533 -9.94 -48.49 22.42
N HIS A 534 -11.02 -47.94 22.99
CA HIS A 534 -12.38 -48.42 22.74
C HIS A 534 -12.77 -48.29 21.26
N LEU A 535 -12.57 -47.12 20.64
CA LEU A 535 -12.90 -46.87 19.23
C LEU A 535 -12.11 -47.77 18.27
N PHE A 536 -10.84 -48.07 18.58
CA PHE A 536 -10.04 -49.00 17.78
C PHE A 536 -10.57 -50.44 17.85
N ASN A 537 -11.05 -50.87 19.02
CA ASN A 537 -11.66 -52.19 19.18
C ASN A 537 -13.03 -52.29 18.48
N GLU A 538 -13.87 -51.26 18.54
CA GLU A 538 -15.11 -51.18 17.75
C GLU A 538 -14.85 -51.24 16.24
N HIS A 539 -13.85 -50.50 15.73
CA HIS A 539 -13.48 -50.60 14.32
C HIS A 539 -13.09 -52.03 13.90
N LEU A 540 -12.36 -52.76 14.76
CA LEU A 540 -12.02 -54.16 14.51
C LEU A 540 -13.24 -55.10 14.52
N THR A 541 -14.28 -54.82 15.30
CA THR A 541 -15.53 -55.60 15.28
C THR A 541 -16.39 -55.26 14.06
N SER A 542 -16.55 -53.97 13.72
CA SER A 542 -17.20 -53.49 12.49
C SER A 542 -16.57 -54.10 11.24
N LYS A 543 -15.23 -54.11 11.16
CA LYS A 543 -14.52 -54.74 10.05
C LYS A 543 -14.79 -56.23 9.93
N ARG A 544 -14.67 -57.00 11.03
CA ARG A 544 -14.96 -58.45 11.02
C ARG A 544 -16.40 -58.73 10.59
N PHE A 545 -17.35 -57.94 11.07
CA PHE A 545 -18.77 -58.06 10.72
C PHE A 545 -19.01 -57.85 9.21
N VAL A 546 -18.32 -56.88 8.58
CA VAL A 546 -18.37 -56.66 7.13
C VAL A 546 -17.65 -57.77 6.36
N ASP A 547 -16.47 -58.20 6.80
CA ASP A 547 -15.73 -59.31 6.18
C ASP A 547 -16.59 -60.59 6.17
N ASP A 548 -17.32 -60.88 7.25
CA ASP A 548 -18.27 -62.00 7.35
C ASP A 548 -19.49 -61.85 6.43
N HIS A 549 -20.05 -60.63 6.26
CA HIS A 549 -21.16 -60.38 5.32
C HIS A 549 -20.72 -60.47 3.87
N ILE A 550 -19.55 -59.92 3.51
CA ILE A 550 -18.97 -60.04 2.17
C ILE A 550 -18.68 -61.51 1.84
N LYS A 551 -18.18 -62.27 2.81
CA LYS A 551 -17.99 -63.72 2.69
C LYS A 551 -19.32 -64.47 2.52
N PHE A 552 -20.36 -64.12 3.27
CA PHE A 552 -21.71 -64.68 3.11
C PHE A 552 -22.28 -64.39 1.71
N MET A 553 -22.16 -63.16 1.22
CA MET A 553 -22.55 -62.78 -0.14
C MET A 553 -21.76 -63.59 -1.20
N SER A 554 -20.44 -63.69 -1.03
CA SER A 554 -19.54 -64.44 -1.93
C SER A 554 -19.88 -65.93 -1.99
N CYS A 555 -20.28 -66.54 -0.87
CA CYS A 555 -20.71 -67.94 -0.84
C CYS A 555 -22.08 -68.13 -1.52
N ASN A 556 -23.03 -67.20 -1.36
CA ASN A 556 -24.34 -67.30 -1.99
C ASN A 556 -24.30 -67.04 -3.52
N ILE A 557 -23.31 -66.31 -4.02
CA ILE A 557 -23.03 -66.19 -5.46
C ILE A 557 -22.81 -67.56 -6.13
N VAL A 558 -22.31 -68.57 -5.38
CA VAL A 558 -22.02 -69.93 -5.90
C VAL A 558 -23.30 -70.75 -6.16
N MET A 559 -24.46 -70.31 -5.69
CA MET A 559 -25.75 -70.99 -5.96
C MET A 559 -26.33 -70.70 -7.36
N PHE A 560 -25.71 -69.81 -8.14
CA PHE A 560 -26.05 -69.56 -9.54
C PHE A 560 -25.02 -70.25 -10.46
N PRO A 561 -25.43 -71.21 -11.32
CA PRO A 561 -24.49 -72.04 -12.07
C PRO A 561 -23.73 -71.27 -13.15
N ASP A 562 -22.42 -71.49 -13.23
CA ASP A 562 -21.52 -70.86 -14.20
C ASP A 562 -21.80 -71.35 -15.63
N LEU A 563 -22.03 -70.40 -16.56
CA LEU A 563 -22.44 -70.63 -17.95
C LEU A 563 -21.39 -70.20 -18.98
N THR A 564 -20.12 -70.09 -18.60
CA THR A 564 -19.00 -69.67 -19.46
C THR A 564 -18.58 -70.66 -20.56
N SER A 565 -19.33 -71.75 -20.78
CA SER A 565 -18.91 -72.93 -21.57
C SER A 565 -19.68 -73.22 -22.87
N ILE A 566 -20.39 -72.24 -23.46
CA ILE A 566 -21.07 -72.41 -24.78
C ILE A 566 -20.52 -71.40 -25.80
N ASN A 567 -19.97 -71.92 -26.90
CA ASN A 567 -19.05 -71.19 -27.80
C ASN A 567 -19.39 -71.49 -29.29
N ILE A 568 -19.85 -70.49 -30.07
CA ILE A 568 -20.09 -70.58 -31.55
C ILE A 568 -19.73 -69.21 -32.21
N PRO A 569 -19.14 -69.15 -33.44
CA PRO A 569 -18.22 -68.07 -33.83
C PRO A 569 -18.70 -67.04 -34.90
N LEU A 570 -17.80 -66.09 -35.23
CA LEU A 570 -17.98 -64.86 -36.04
C LEU A 570 -18.22 -65.07 -37.55
N ALA A 571 -18.97 -64.16 -38.20
CA ALA A 571 -18.46 -63.13 -39.14
C ALA A 571 -19.58 -62.32 -39.87
N SER A 572 -19.27 -61.10 -40.29
CA SER A 572 -20.04 -60.23 -41.22
C SER A 572 -19.05 -59.61 -42.23
N GLN A 573 -19.33 -59.18 -43.47
CA GLN A 573 -20.50 -58.57 -44.14
C GLN A 573 -20.44 -58.78 -45.69
N PRO A 574 -21.42 -58.28 -46.47
CA PRO A 574 -21.24 -57.81 -47.85
C PRO A 574 -21.37 -56.26 -48.00
N SER A 575 -20.93 -55.73 -49.15
CA SER A 575 -20.71 -54.29 -49.47
C SER A 575 -21.82 -53.64 -50.32
N SER A 576 -21.74 -52.31 -50.59
CA SER A 576 -22.65 -51.63 -51.55
C SER A 576 -22.09 -50.40 -52.31
N SER A 577 -22.13 -50.48 -53.66
CA SER A 577 -22.40 -49.39 -54.64
C SER A 577 -21.40 -48.19 -54.80
N SER A 578 -21.32 -47.43 -55.91
CA SER A 578 -21.82 -47.51 -57.32
C SER A 578 -20.95 -46.60 -58.24
N SER A 579 -20.60 -46.99 -59.47
CA SER A 579 -21.18 -46.66 -60.81
C SER A 579 -21.02 -45.21 -61.34
N PRO A 580 -20.66 -44.99 -62.65
CA PRO A 580 -20.52 -43.63 -63.23
C PRO A 580 -21.19 -43.37 -64.62
N ILE A 581 -21.07 -42.10 -65.09
CA ILE A 581 -21.16 -41.56 -66.47
C ILE A 581 -22.52 -40.98 -67.00
N ILE A 582 -22.36 -39.89 -67.77
CA ILE A 582 -23.30 -38.86 -68.27
C ILE A 582 -23.55 -39.04 -69.79
N LEU A 583 -24.64 -38.50 -70.35
CA LEU A 583 -24.70 -37.84 -71.68
C LEU A 583 -26.03 -37.07 -71.89
N THR A 584 -25.96 -35.86 -72.50
CA THR A 584 -27.10 -35.01 -72.95
C THR A 584 -26.70 -34.26 -74.24
N PRO A 585 -27.63 -33.81 -75.11
CA PRO A 585 -27.98 -32.38 -75.14
C PRO A 585 -29.42 -32.02 -75.63
N SER A 586 -29.70 -30.72 -75.80
CA SER A 586 -31.00 -30.00 -75.87
C SER A 586 -31.59 -29.68 -77.27
N THR A 587 -32.85 -29.21 -77.33
CA THR A 587 -33.55 -28.27 -78.29
C THR A 587 -35.08 -28.59 -78.41
N LEU A 588 -36.05 -27.73 -78.80
CA LEU A 588 -36.26 -26.26 -78.70
C LEU A 588 -37.77 -25.90 -78.96
N ASN A 589 -38.44 -25.12 -78.08
CA ASN A 589 -39.63 -24.26 -78.36
C ASN A 589 -40.10 -23.62 -77.01
N ASN A 590 -39.99 -22.31 -76.75
CA ASN A 590 -40.65 -21.12 -77.35
C ASN A 590 -42.04 -20.81 -76.74
N SER A 591 -42.46 -19.56 -76.51
CA SER A 591 -41.76 -18.26 -76.39
C SER A 591 -42.78 -17.14 -76.11
N MET A 592 -42.51 -16.18 -75.22
CA MET A 592 -43.05 -14.81 -75.38
C MET A 592 -42.19 -13.78 -74.62
N LEU A 593 -41.52 -12.95 -75.42
CA LEU A 593 -41.00 -11.59 -75.19
C LEU A 593 -40.34 -11.26 -73.84
#